data_AF-A0A3S5D7I6-F1
#
_entry.id   AF-A0A3S5D7I6-F1
#
_cell.length_a   1.000
_cell.length_b   1.000
_cell.length_c   1.000
_cell.angle_alpha   90.00
_cell.angle_beta   90.00
_cell.angle_gamma   90.00
#
_symmetry.space_group_name_H-M   'P 1'
#
loop_
_entity.id
_entity.type
_entity.pdbx_description
1 polymer ?
#
loop_
_entity_poly.entity_id
_entity_poly.type
_entity_poly.pdbx_seq_one_letter_code
_entity_poly.pdbx_strand_id
1 'polypeptide(L)' 'MDTVEELGGTYFYNGLINLMAYELLLTIFVQKTLEQLG' A
#
# COMPACT_ATOMS: atom_id res chain seq x y z
N MET A 1 4.95 -6.80 7.83
CA MET A 1 5.74 -7.22 6.66
C MET A 1 5.52 -6.13 5.62
N ASP A 2 6.50 -5.24 5.44
CA ASP A 2 6.40 -4.00 4.62
C ASP A 2 6.58 -4.30 3.12
N THR A 3 6.26 -5.52 2.67
CA THR A 3 6.46 -5.94 1.29
C THR A 3 5.20 -5.68 0.48
N VAL A 4 5.35 -4.91 -0.59
CA VAL A 4 4.37 -4.80 -1.66
C VAL A 4 4.57 -5.99 -2.60
N GLU A 5 3.50 -6.74 -2.90
CA GLU A 5 3.52 -7.81 -3.90
C GLU A 5 2.58 -7.43 -5.06
N GLU A 6 3.04 -7.61 -6.30
CA GLU A 6 2.23 -7.38 -7.50
C GLU A 6 1.79 -8.73 -8.09
N LEU A 7 0.50 -8.86 -8.40
CA LEU A 7 -0.05 -9.97 -9.16
C LEU A 7 -1.05 -9.44 -10.20
N GLY A 8 -0.72 -9.62 -11.48
CA GLY A 8 -1.64 -9.34 -12.58
C GLY A 8 -2.09 -7.87 -12.66
N GLY A 9 -1.23 -6.92 -12.30
CA GLY A 9 -1.55 -5.49 -12.29
C GLY A 9 -2.29 -4.99 -11.05
N THR A 10 -2.49 -5.87 -10.07
CA THR A 10 -3.01 -5.53 -8.74
C THR A 10 -1.97 -5.78 -7.66
N TYR A 11 -2.10 -5.09 -6.54
CA TYR A 11 -1.09 -5.07 -5.48
C TYR A 11 -1.65 -5.57 -4.16
N PHE A 12 -0.76 -6.16 -3.37
CA PHE A 12 -1.00 -6.60 -2.00
C PHE A 12 -0.12 -5.75 -1.09
N TYR A 13 -0.72 -5.10 -0.11
CA TYR A 13 0.00 -4.23 0.82
C TYR A 13 -0.71 -4.14 2.16
N ASN A 14 0.03 -4.40 3.24
CA ASN A 14 -0.44 -4.29 4.63
C ASN A 14 -1.79 -5.01 4.91
N GLY A 15 -1.96 -6.22 4.37
CA GLY A 15 -3.20 -7.01 4.51
C GLY A 15 -4.34 -6.61 3.56
N LEU A 16 -4.17 -5.54 2.78
CA LEU A 16 -5.06 -5.18 1.69
C LEU A 16 -4.68 -5.97 0.42
N ILE A 17 -5.70 -6.40 -0.32
CA ILE A 17 -5.57 -7.24 -1.51
C ILE A 17 -6.25 -6.58 -2.72
N ASN A 18 -5.82 -6.95 -3.93
CA ASN A 18 -6.38 -6.43 -5.19
C ASN A 18 -6.32 -4.89 -5.32
N LEU A 19 -5.33 -4.23 -4.73
CA LEU A 19 -5.17 -2.79 -4.84
C LEU A 19 -4.79 -2.42 -6.27
N MET A 20 -5.38 -1.37 -6.81
CA MET A 20 -4.86 -0.73 -8.02
C MET A 20 -3.62 0.12 -7.67
N ALA A 21 -2.77 0.42 -8.65
CA ALA A 21 -1.54 1.19 -8.44
C ALA A 21 -1.75 2.52 -7.68
N TYR A 22 -2.85 3.22 -7.97
CA TYR A 22 -3.16 4.48 -7.30
C TYR A 22 -3.59 4.28 -5.84
N GLU A 23 -4.30 3.19 -5.53
CA GLU A 23 -4.73 2.87 -4.17
C GLU A 23 -3.57 2.42 -3.31
N LEU A 24 -2.66 1.64 -3.89
CA LEU A 24 -1.40 1.30 -3.26
C LEU A 24 -0.61 2.56 -2.88
N LEU A 25 -0.41 3.47 -3.84
CA LEU A 25 0.32 4.71 -3.62
C LEU A 25 -0.30 5.54 -2.51
N LEU A 26 -1.62 5.74 -2.55
CA LEU A 26 -2.34 6.50 -1.53
C LEU A 26 -2.20 5.86 -0.15
N THR A 27 -2.34 4.54 -0.07
CA THR A 27 -2.24 3.80 1.18
C THR A 27 -0.84 3.93 1.80
N ILE A 28 0.21 3.76 0.99
CA ILE A 28 1.59 3.95 1.44
C ILE A 28 1.81 5.39 1.89
N PHE A 29 1.36 6.37 1.11
CA PHE A 29 1.51 7.78 1.42
C PHE A 29 0.85 8.16 2.76
N VAL A 30 -0.39 7.74 2.97
CA VAL A 30 -1.12 8.01 4.22
C VAL A 30 -0.47 7.31 5.40
N GLN A 31 -0.08 6.03 5.26
CA GLN A 31 0.63 5.32 6.33
C GLN A 31 1.93 6.02 6.70
N LYS A 32 2.78 6.34 5.72
CA LYS A 32 4.05 7.02 5.97
C LYS A 32 3.83 8.41 6.57
N THR A 33 2.80 9.13 6.14
CA THR A 33 2.43 10.41 6.73
C THR A 33 2.01 10.25 8.19
N LEU A 34 1.18 9.27 8.52
CA LEU A 34 0.77 8.99 9.90
C LEU A 34 1.95 8.55 10.77
N GLU A 35 2.84 7.70 10.26
CA GLU A 35 4.09 7.31 10.94
C GLU A 35 4.97 8.52 11.27
N GLN A 36 4.97 9.56 10.42
CA GLN A 36 5.68 10.80 10.68
C GLN A 36 4.94 11.76 11.62
N LEU A 37 3.61 11.67 11.70
CA LEU A 37 2.80 12.51 12.58
C LEU A 37 2.74 12.01 14.04
N GLY A 38 2.92 10.70 14.26
CA GLY A 38 2.98 10.09 15.60
C GLY A 38 1.68 9.45 16.04
#